data_AF-I9ZFQ7-F1
#
_entry.id   AF-I9ZFQ7-F1
#
_cell.length_a   1.000
_cell.length_b   1.000
_cell.length_c   1.000
_cell.angle_alpha   90.00
_cell.angle_beta   90.00
_cell.angle_gamma   90.00
#
_symmetry.space_group_name_H-M   'P 1'
#
loop_
_entity.id
_entity.type
_entity.pdbx_description
1 polymer ?
#
loop_
_entity_poly.entity_id
_entity_poly.type
_entity_poly.pdbx_seq_one_letter_code
_entity_poly.pdbx_strand_id
1 'polypeptide(L)'
;MRAYSLKAYYKDNKDTLLIKGRKQHLSNYAKAYIALNLLWTIRNRAYHWENLLKLRANNRPRITTRFIRELEKPTSKSFNFGIMPNKIVSFLDDLIKSIGNKDLEKLSSL
;
A
#
# COMPACT_ATOMS: atom_id res chain seq x y z
N MET A 1 -4.69 7.71 10.86
CA MET A 1 -3.70 7.89 9.78
C MET A 1 -3.96 9.22 9.08
N ARG A 2 -2.98 10.12 9.08
CA ARG A 2 -2.98 11.29 8.20
C ARG A 2 -3.21 10.86 6.75
N ALA A 3 -3.84 11.72 5.96
CA ALA A 3 -4.42 11.43 4.65
C ALA A 3 -3.38 11.18 3.54
N TYR A 4 -2.59 10.10 3.62
CA TYR A 4 -1.80 9.68 2.48
C TYR A 4 -2.68 8.92 1.47
N SER A 5 -2.39 9.17 0.19
CA SER A 5 -3.05 8.57 -0.95
C SER A 5 -2.24 7.37 -1.43
N LEU A 6 -2.88 6.21 -1.58
CA LEU A 6 -2.21 5.03 -2.12
C LEU A 6 -1.81 5.24 -3.59
N LYS A 7 -2.44 6.17 -4.31
CA LYS A 7 -2.04 6.55 -5.67
C LYS A 7 -0.65 7.18 -5.75
N ALA A 8 -0.15 7.77 -4.65
CA ALA A 8 1.18 8.35 -4.62
C ALA A 8 2.30 7.31 -4.88
N TYR A 9 2.02 6.03 -4.57
CA TYR A 9 3.00 4.96 -4.67
C TYR A 9 2.89 4.12 -5.95
N TYR A 10 1.73 4.15 -6.61
CA TYR A 10 1.51 3.52 -7.91
C TYR A 10 0.25 4.09 -8.57
N LYS A 11 0.36 4.48 -9.85
CA LYS A 11 -0.70 5.19 -10.58
C LYS A 11 -2.04 4.43 -10.69
N ASP A 12 -2.00 3.09 -10.72
CA ASP A 12 -3.22 2.28 -10.85
C ASP A 12 -3.86 1.92 -9.49
N ASN A 13 -3.26 2.34 -8.36
CA ASN A 13 -3.89 2.23 -7.06
C ASN A 13 -5.17 3.08 -6.99
N LYS A 14 -6.02 2.79 -6.00
CA LYS A 14 -7.31 3.46 -5.85
C LYS A 14 -7.51 3.98 -4.43
N ASP A 15 -7.76 5.27 -4.27
CA ASP A 15 -8.19 5.82 -2.97
C ASP A 15 -9.69 5.67 -2.72
N THR A 16 -10.43 5.27 -3.75
CA THR A 16 -11.88 5.09 -3.72
C THR A 16 -12.27 3.79 -4.39
N LEU A 17 -13.26 3.11 -3.82
CA LEU A 17 -13.87 1.90 -4.37
C LEU A 17 -15.31 2.21 -4.80
N LEU A 18 -15.76 1.57 -5.88
CA LEU A 18 -17.16 1.65 -6.31
C LEU A 18 -17.93 0.54 -5.61
N ILE A 19 -18.80 0.90 -4.67
CA ILE A 19 -19.54 -0.02 -3.81
C ILE A 19 -21.02 0.25 -4.00
N LYS A 20 -21.78 -0.77 -4.43
CA LYS A 20 -23.22 -0.64 -4.75
C LYS A 20 -23.52 0.58 -5.66
N GLY A 21 -22.68 0.80 -6.67
CA GLY A 21 -22.81 1.93 -7.61
C GLY A 21 -22.37 3.30 -7.05
N ARG A 22 -21.95 3.39 -5.78
CA ARG A 22 -21.49 4.64 -5.15
C ARG A 22 -19.98 4.61 -4.93
N LYS A 23 -19.30 5.69 -5.32
CA LYS A 23 -17.86 5.87 -5.08
C LYS A 23 -17.66 6.22 -3.61
N GLN A 24 -16.92 5.38 -2.89
CA GLN A 24 -16.60 5.57 -1.47
C GLN A 24 -15.10 5.62 -1.28
N HIS A 25 -14.61 6.48 -0.40
CA HIS A 25 -13.21 6.49 -0.01
C HIS A 25 -12.85 5.22 0.76
N LEU A 26 -11.60 4.77 0.61
CA LEU A 26 -11.06 3.70 1.45
C LEU A 26 -11.14 4.11 2.91
N SER A 27 -11.74 3.25 3.74
CA SER A 27 -11.77 3.42 5.19
C SER A 27 -10.36 3.35 5.77
N ASN A 28 -10.16 3.94 6.95
CA ASN A 28 -8.88 3.84 7.66
C ASN A 28 -8.49 2.38 7.93
N TYR A 29 -9.46 1.52 8.24
CA TYR A 29 -9.25 0.07 8.37
C TYR A 29 -8.66 -0.53 7.08
N ALA A 30 -9.29 -0.28 5.93
CA ALA A 30 -8.81 -0.81 4.66
C ALA A 30 -7.40 -0.31 4.32
N LYS A 31 -7.13 0.99 4.56
CA LYS A 31 -5.79 1.56 4.36
C LYS A 31 -4.74 0.90 5.26
N ALA A 32 -5.05 0.71 6.54
CA ALA A 32 -4.15 0.05 7.49
C ALA A 32 -3.89 -1.41 7.10
N TYR A 33 -4.92 -2.16 6.73
CA TYR A 33 -4.80 -3.54 6.25
C TYR A 33 -3.92 -3.65 5.00
N ILE A 34 -4.14 -2.77 4.02
CA ILE A 34 -3.34 -2.71 2.79
C ILE A 34 -1.88 -2.40 3.13
N ALA A 35 -1.64 -1.37 3.96
CA ALA A 35 -0.30 -0.96 4.36
C ALA A 35 0.46 -2.09 5.08
N LEU A 36 -0.19 -2.79 6.01
CA LEU A 36 0.40 -3.92 6.73
C LEU A 36 0.83 -5.06 5.79
N ASN A 37 -0.02 -5.43 4.83
CA ASN A 37 0.32 -6.48 3.88
C ASN A 37 1.43 -6.06 2.90
N LEU A 38 1.49 -4.77 2.53
CA LEU A 38 2.58 -4.24 1.73
C LEU A 38 3.90 -4.24 2.51
N LEU A 39 3.89 -3.85 3.78
CA LEU A 39 5.05 -3.97 4.67
C LEU A 39 5.56 -5.41 4.77
N TRP A 40 4.64 -6.37 4.95
CA TRP A 40 5.01 -7.78 4.98
C TRP A 40 5.67 -8.21 3.66
N THR A 41 5.13 -7.77 2.52
CA THR A 41 5.71 -8.05 1.21
C THR A 41 7.10 -7.42 1.05
N ILE A 42 7.30 -6.19 1.51
CA ILE A 42 8.61 -5.51 1.51
C ILE A 42 9.60 -6.30 2.36
N ARG A 43 9.25 -6.62 3.61
CA ARG A 43 10.09 -7.43 4.51
C ARG A 43 10.52 -8.73 3.87
N ASN A 44 9.58 -9.49 3.30
CA ASN A 44 9.88 -10.80 2.69
C ASN A 44 10.77 -10.67 1.44
N ARG A 45 10.65 -9.57 0.69
CA ARG A 45 11.49 -9.34 -0.49
C ARG A 45 12.86 -8.80 -0.12
N ALA A 46 12.99 -8.06 0.98
CA ALA A 46 14.25 -7.48 1.44
C ALA A 46 15.32 -8.52 1.81
N TYR A 47 14.93 -9.78 2.07
CA TYR A 47 15.88 -10.91 2.23
C TYR A 47 16.87 -11.02 1.06
N HIS A 48 16.44 -10.67 -0.15
CA HIS A 48 17.32 -10.43 -1.28
C HIS A 48 17.01 -9.05 -1.82
N TRP A 49 17.76 -8.04 -1.37
CA TRP A 49 17.46 -6.62 -1.60
C TRP A 49 17.13 -6.27 -3.06
N GLU A 50 17.76 -6.93 -4.04
CA GLU A 50 17.47 -6.79 -5.48
C GLU A 50 16.00 -7.02 -5.83
N ASN A 51 15.28 -7.87 -5.08
CA ASN A 51 13.88 -8.18 -5.29
C ASN A 51 12.96 -6.99 -4.99
N LEU A 52 13.44 -6.00 -4.23
CA LEU A 52 12.74 -4.73 -4.01
C LEU A 52 12.69 -3.89 -5.29
N LEU A 53 13.69 -4.06 -6.17
CA LEU A 53 13.82 -3.31 -7.42
C LEU A 53 13.11 -3.96 -8.62
N LYS A 54 12.75 -5.25 -8.49
CA LYS A 54 12.16 -6.02 -9.60
C LYS A 54 10.74 -5.57 -9.93
N LEU A 55 10.45 -5.50 -11.23
CA LEU A 55 9.12 -5.30 -11.79
C LEU A 55 8.54 -6.61 -12.32
N ARG A 56 7.21 -6.65 -12.54
CA ARG A 56 6.57 -7.69 -13.36
C ARG A 56 6.70 -7.32 -14.84
N ALA A 57 6.39 -8.27 -15.72
CA ALA A 57 6.11 -7.97 -17.12
C ALA A 57 5.06 -6.83 -17.19
N ASN A 58 5.23 -5.92 -18.14
CA ASN A 58 4.42 -4.70 -18.32
C ASN A 58 4.68 -3.57 -17.29
N ASN A 59 5.90 -3.47 -16.74
CA ASN A 59 6.35 -2.40 -15.83
C ASN A 59 5.46 -2.20 -14.59
N ARG A 60 4.84 -3.29 -14.09
CA ARG A 60 4.01 -3.27 -12.88
C ARG A 60 4.85 -3.61 -11.65
N PRO A 61 4.50 -3.07 -10.46
CA PRO A 61 5.24 -3.38 -9.24
C PRO A 61 5.12 -4.88 -8.87
N ARG A 62 6.19 -5.45 -8.30
CA ARG A 62 6.17 -6.78 -7.65
C ARG A 62 5.80 -6.73 -6.17
N ILE A 63 5.92 -5.56 -5.54
CA ILE A 63 5.41 -5.30 -4.20
C ILE A 63 3.94 -4.97 -4.35
N THR A 64 3.09 -5.96 -4.15
CA THR A 64 1.65 -5.87 -4.35
C THR A 64 0.90 -6.64 -3.27
N THR A 65 -0.26 -6.14 -2.86
CA THR A 65 -1.21 -6.87 -2.03
C THR A 65 -2.59 -6.88 -2.68
N ARG A 66 -3.38 -7.91 -2.36
CA ARG A 66 -4.77 -8.07 -2.77
C ARG A 66 -5.66 -7.71 -1.59
N PHE A 67 -6.59 -6.79 -1.80
CA PHE A 67 -7.62 -6.43 -0.83
C PHE A 67 -8.98 -6.98 -1.29
N ILE A 68 -9.64 -7.71 -0.39
CA ILE A 68 -11.01 -8.17 -0.51
C ILE A 68 -11.72 -7.68 0.74
N ARG A 69 -12.87 -7.04 0.60
CA ARG A 69 -13.64 -6.62 1.75
C ARG A 69 -14.36 -7.85 2.33
N GLU A 70 -14.08 -8.20 3.58
CA GLU A 70 -14.54 -9.43 4.28
C GLU A 70 -16.06 -9.66 4.26
N LEU A 71 -16.85 -8.60 4.08
CA LEU A 71 -18.32 -8.67 4.00
C LEU A 71 -18.87 -9.01 2.61
N GLU A 72 -17.99 -9.25 1.64
CA GLU A 72 -18.40 -9.56 0.28
C GLU A 72 -18.04 -11.03 -0.05
N LYS A 73 -18.94 -11.73 -0.77
CA LYS A 73 -18.83 -13.17 -1.12
C LYS A 73 -17.46 -13.51 -1.76
N PRO A 74 -17.05 -14.79 -1.82
CA PRO A 74 -15.79 -15.21 -2.48
C PRO A 74 -15.63 -14.73 -3.93
N THR A 75 -16.75 -14.45 -4.61
CA THR A 75 -16.82 -13.91 -5.97
C THR A 75 -16.63 -12.40 -6.06
N SER A 76 -16.39 -11.73 -4.93
CA SER A 76 -16.32 -10.29 -4.87
C SER A 76 -15.07 -9.70 -5.49
N LYS A 77 -15.24 -8.47 -5.97
CA LYS A 77 -14.21 -7.76 -6.71
C LYS A 77 -13.03 -7.49 -5.80
N SER A 78 -11.92 -8.17 -6.07
CA SER A 78 -10.67 -7.88 -5.39
C SER A 78 -9.95 -6.70 -6.02
N PHE A 79 -9.31 -5.89 -5.19
CA PHE A 79 -8.52 -4.75 -5.62
C PHE A 79 -7.04 -5.03 -5.36
N ASN A 80 -6.21 -4.81 -6.37
CA ASN A 80 -4.77 -4.93 -6.21
C ASN A 80 -4.18 -3.55 -5.92
N PHE A 81 -3.31 -3.51 -4.92
CA PHE A 81 -2.55 -2.34 -4.54
C PHE A 81 -1.07 -2.66 -4.66
N GLY A 82 -0.28 -1.73 -5.17
CA GLY A 82 1.16 -1.91 -5.33
C GLY A 82 1.98 -0.70 -4.99
N ILE A 83 3.28 -0.91 -4.83
CA ILE A 83 4.27 0.14 -4.60
C ILE A 83 5.35 -0.01 -5.66
N MET A 84 5.58 1.05 -6.45
CA MET A 84 6.72 1.08 -7.36
C MET A 84 8.02 1.04 -6.57
N PRO A 85 9.09 0.40 -7.08
CA PRO A 85 10.37 0.32 -6.37
C PRO A 85 10.92 1.67 -5.90
N ASN A 86 10.84 2.70 -6.75
CA ASN A 86 11.27 4.06 -6.44
C ASN A 86 10.33 4.82 -5.49
N LYS A 87 9.27 4.18 -4.97
CA LYS A 87 8.31 4.75 -4.03
C LYS A 87 8.26 4.00 -2.70
N ILE A 88 9.15 3.01 -2.49
CA ILE A 88 9.22 2.25 -1.23
C ILE A 88 9.58 3.18 -0.07
N VAL A 89 10.63 4.00 -0.22
CA VAL A 89 11.09 4.90 0.84
C VAL A 89 10.00 5.90 1.24
N SER A 90 9.40 6.60 0.27
CA SER A 90 8.31 7.53 0.55
C SER A 90 7.08 6.87 1.19
N PHE A 91 6.75 5.64 0.81
CA PHE A 91 5.71 4.87 1.48
C PHE A 91 6.04 4.59 2.95
N LEU A 92 7.29 4.23 3.27
CA LEU A 92 7.72 3.96 4.64
C LEU A 92 7.74 5.24 5.48
N ASP A 93 8.23 6.35 4.93
CA ASP A 93 8.25 7.64 5.61
C ASP A 93 6.84 8.14 5.94
N ASP A 94 5.93 8.07 4.97
CA ASP A 94 4.54 8.45 5.15
C ASP A 94 3.85 7.55 6.19
N LEU A 95 4.19 6.26 6.24
CA LEU A 95 3.69 5.35 7.26
C LEU A 95 4.17 5.72 8.66
N ILE A 96 5.48 5.97 8.83
CA ILE A 96 6.08 6.40 10.10
C ILE A 96 5.42 7.70 10.59
N LYS A 97 5.33 8.71 9.72
CA LYS A 97 4.67 10.00 10.01
C LYS A 97 3.18 9.84 10.33
N SER A 98 2.52 8.82 9.77
CA SER A 98 1.10 8.57 10.02
C SER A 98 0.80 8.08 11.44
N ILE A 99 1.82 7.56 12.16
CA ILE A 99 1.73 7.14 13.57
C ILE A 99 1.65 8.37 14.49
N GLY A 100 2.27 9.50 14.10
CA GLY A 100 2.30 10.73 14.89
C GLY A 100 3.21 10.66 16.13
N ASN A 101 4.14 9.70 16.16
CA ASN A 101 5.14 9.59 17.21
C ASN A 101 6.41 10.35 16.78
N LYS A 102 6.74 11.42 17.51
CA LYS A 102 7.88 12.32 17.19
C LYS A 102 9.23 11.61 17.20
N ASP A 103 9.42 10.60 18.03
CA ASP A 103 10.68 9.87 18.10
C ASP A 103 10.84 8.91 16.92
N LEU A 104 9.75 8.27 16.49
CA LEU A 104 9.74 7.49 15.26
C LEU A 104 9.93 8.39 14.02
N GLU A 105 9.34 9.59 14.00
CA GLU A 105 9.51 10.53 12.89
C GLU A 105 10.98 10.92 12.65
N LYS A 106 11.80 11.03 13.71
CA LYS A 106 13.26 11.26 13.59
C LYS A 106 13.97 10.15 12.81
N LEU A 107 13.44 8.92 12.83
CA LEU A 107 14.00 7.81 12.06
C LEU A 107 13.73 7.94 10.55
N SER A 108 12.73 8.73 10.13
CA SER A 108 12.45 8.99 8.71
C SER A 108 13.31 10.10 8.10
N SER A 109 14.17 10.74 8.90
CA SER A 109 15.10 11.79 8.49
C SER A 109 16.57 11.35 8.50
N LEU A 110 16.84 10.08 8.78
CA LEU A 110 18.16 9.44 8.68
C LEU A 110 18.44 9.01 7.23
#